data_AF-A0A0H2S3D7-F1
#
_entry.id   AF-A0A0H2S3D7-F1
#
_cell.length_a   1.000
_cell.length_b   1.000
_cell.length_c   1.000
_cell.angle_alpha   90.00
_cell.angle_beta   90.00
_cell.angle_gamma   90.00
#
_symmetry.space_group_name_H-M   'P 1'
#
loop_
_entity.id
_entity.type
_entity.pdbx_description
1 polymer ?
#
loop_
_entity_poly.entity_id
_entity_poly.type
_entity_poly.pdbx_seq_one_letter_code
_entity_poly.pdbx_strand_id
1 'polypeptide(L)'
;MTYDIEERRLTPSSSKSKTFVSVPAFVEHLLKVVDTTSNEGSEFTLSEGLEMEKLILDAYDYIGVFAESPDTKKGIVSRSKLLRHSLEPTVATLQALTKMLEKELGDAHRIEEQVISMCGFASLPTEILEKIFHIAVHGEEGRIPSVAITLSHVCRFFRDMVLNSPSFWTTIDVSYADAERPLSQAILELCLERSKQSPLGIRIKFDDYDVVSPRNAWNRRYLAILARHAHRWRSFDIELFEIHSRDYFNLFRDIPHLHLPDLQRFAIRSTFPWSYRILERSFIFSTWNAPKLRELRVSNHLPFSVEASTTFDSVEQAEIRFDTIGVWNPDRYLNALLRLSSLSQLDLIIHNTVPFDLEANISSVSLKSVQIYRVELHSIKNPNIIYETAISTLSGVLGALRCPNALQLSLVVTECSGQFVAPLLSALSEHHYPSLVDLSLSISPSCRTFGASTDFNLPLEAAPNLRHLSMSIASDFDISLSRRVSSKPLKTLRFANPYPKSVARWLRSFIGWTSEAKNWPLFETFIFECSPTKVLSRKGEERMTEAPSSTKVIESEDIASWCREILNPYSKMIVAGSTPGLHASSATARYLREE
;
A
#
# COMPACT_ATOMS: atom_id res chain seq x y z
N MET A 1 12.10 39.28 37.38
CA MET A 1 13.35 38.53 37.18
C MET A 1 13.63 38.51 35.69
N THR A 2 14.40 39.49 35.25
CA THR A 2 14.84 39.71 33.87
C THR A 2 16.07 38.84 33.62
N TYR A 3 15.94 37.86 32.72
CA TYR A 3 17.09 37.13 32.17
C TYR A 3 17.49 37.82 30.87
N ASP A 4 18.64 38.51 30.90
CA ASP A 4 19.39 38.92 29.71
C ASP A 4 19.90 37.67 28.99
N ILE A 5 19.40 37.45 27.77
CA ILE A 5 19.99 36.51 26.82
C ILE A 5 20.61 37.36 25.73
N GLU A 6 21.94 37.50 25.77
CA GLU A 6 22.72 38.12 24.70
C GLU A 6 22.48 37.35 23.38
N GLU A 7 21.78 38.00 22.44
CA GLU A 7 21.70 37.59 21.04
C GLU A 7 23.10 37.68 20.39
N ARG A 8 23.82 36.55 20.30
CA ARG A 8 24.89 36.41 19.30
C ARG A 8 24.28 36.20 17.91
N ARG A 9 23.91 37.31 17.26
CA ARG A 9 23.69 37.34 15.80
C ARG A 9 25.04 37.19 15.10
N LEU A 10 25.32 35.99 14.57
CA LEU A 10 26.38 35.80 13.59
C LEU A 10 25.93 36.47 12.29
N THR A 11 26.43 37.67 12.01
CA THR A 11 26.33 38.27 10.68
C THR A 11 27.16 37.43 9.71
N PRO A 12 26.68 37.20 8.47
CA PRO A 12 27.46 36.50 7.46
C PRO A 12 28.61 37.41 7.01
N SER A 13 29.76 37.30 7.66
CA SER A 13 30.95 38.05 7.28
C SER A 13 31.44 37.55 5.92
N SER A 14 31.48 38.46 4.95
CA SER A 14 32.15 38.32 3.66
C SER A 14 33.51 37.63 3.77
N SER A 15 33.73 36.64 2.91
CA SER A 15 35.05 36.12 2.49
C SER A 15 36.07 35.83 3.60
N LYS A 16 35.69 35.15 4.68
CA LYS A 16 36.69 34.55 5.57
C LYS A 16 37.34 33.39 4.82
N SER A 17 38.61 33.56 4.47
CA SER A 17 39.50 32.50 3.97
C SER A 17 39.26 31.23 4.77
N LYS A 18 39.03 30.10 4.09
CA LYS A 18 39.01 28.78 4.73
C LYS A 18 40.30 28.65 5.54
N THR A 19 40.23 28.88 6.85
CA THR A 19 41.30 28.53 7.77
C THR A 19 41.28 27.02 7.84
N PHE A 20 41.95 26.39 6.87
CA PHE A 20 42.33 25.01 7.01
C PHE A 20 43.16 24.95 8.29
N VAL A 21 42.70 24.16 9.26
CA VAL A 21 43.57 23.72 10.34
C VAL A 21 44.73 23.01 9.63
N SER A 22 45.88 23.67 9.60
CA SER A 22 47.08 23.14 8.97
C SER A 22 47.39 21.82 9.66
N VAL A 23 47.23 20.70 8.95
CA VAL A 23 47.63 19.38 9.42
C VAL A 23 49.06 19.44 10.00
N PRO A 24 50.03 20.15 9.38
CA PRO A 24 51.32 20.43 9.99
C PRO A 24 51.27 21.07 11.38
N ALA A 25 50.40 22.06 11.63
CA ALA A 25 50.31 22.74 12.93
C ALA A 25 49.67 21.86 14.03
N PHE A 26 48.70 21.02 13.66
CA PHE A 26 48.12 20.03 14.56
C PHE A 26 49.11 18.90 14.88
N VAL A 27 49.85 18.43 13.86
CA VAL A 27 50.95 17.48 14.02
C VAL A 27 52.06 18.10 14.87
N GLU A 28 52.42 19.37 14.69
CA GLU A 28 53.38 20.08 15.53
C GLU A 28 52.90 20.23 16.98
N HIS A 29 51.60 20.41 17.22
CA HIS A 29 51.03 20.44 18.56
C HIS A 29 51.04 19.06 19.22
N LEU A 30 50.68 18.00 18.49
CA LEU A 30 50.79 16.62 18.98
C LEU A 30 52.24 16.23 19.23
N LEU A 31 53.14 16.59 18.31
CA LEU A 31 54.58 16.43 18.46
C LEU A 31 55.09 17.25 19.63
N LYS A 32 54.58 18.45 19.93
CA LYS A 32 54.93 19.20 21.16
C LYS A 32 54.49 18.50 22.45
N VAL A 33 53.31 17.88 22.45
CA VAL A 33 52.83 17.05 23.57
C VAL A 33 53.70 15.79 23.74
N VAL A 34 54.23 15.25 22.65
CA VAL A 34 55.18 14.13 22.65
C VAL A 34 56.63 14.59 22.91
N ASP A 35 57.02 15.80 22.52
CA ASP A 35 58.35 16.41 22.67
C ASP A 35 58.58 16.86 24.10
N THR A 36 57.54 17.18 24.87
CA THR A 36 57.67 17.25 26.34
C THR A 36 58.13 15.94 26.97
N THR A 37 58.22 14.84 26.20
CA THR A 37 58.79 13.56 26.60
C THR A 37 59.98 13.06 25.76
N SER A 38 60.37 13.66 24.64
CA SER A 38 61.57 13.25 23.89
C SER A 38 61.92 14.29 22.81
N ASN A 39 63.12 14.86 22.88
CA ASN A 39 63.55 15.93 21.97
C ASN A 39 64.07 15.35 20.64
N GLU A 40 63.60 15.95 19.55
CA GLU A 40 64.10 15.91 18.16
C GLU A 40 63.73 14.71 17.28
N GLY A 41 62.94 15.04 16.24
CA GLY A 41 62.43 14.14 15.21
C GLY A 41 63.52 13.41 14.44
N SER A 42 63.62 12.12 14.70
CA SER A 42 64.18 11.09 13.82
C SER A 42 63.41 9.79 14.13
N GLU A 43 63.73 8.67 13.46
CA GLU A 43 63.21 7.35 13.85
C GLU A 43 63.19 7.21 15.37
N PHE A 44 62.21 6.50 15.94
CA PHE A 44 62.07 6.31 17.38
C PHE A 44 63.33 5.61 17.93
N THR A 45 64.36 6.41 18.22
CA THR A 45 65.62 6.00 18.82
C THR A 45 65.35 5.88 20.30
N LEU A 46 65.74 4.76 20.87
CA LEU A 46 65.67 4.63 22.31
C LEU A 46 66.59 5.72 22.87
N SER A 47 66.22 6.36 23.98
CA SER A 47 67.17 7.26 24.66
C SER A 47 68.52 6.55 24.76
N GLU A 48 69.62 7.25 24.50
CA GLU A 48 70.97 6.67 24.37
C GLU A 48 71.29 5.59 25.44
N GLY A 49 70.84 5.82 26.68
CA GLY A 49 70.92 4.82 27.76
C GLY A 49 70.15 3.52 27.52
N LEU A 50 68.88 3.58 27.11
CA LEU A 50 68.06 2.40 26.78
C LEU A 50 68.53 1.69 25.50
N GLU A 51 69.10 2.44 24.55
CA GLU A 51 69.70 1.89 23.34
C GLU A 51 70.97 1.10 23.68
N MET A 52 71.80 1.63 24.58
CA MET A 52 72.95 0.93 25.13
C MET A 52 72.56 -0.30 25.96
N GLU A 53 71.49 -0.20 26.76
CA GLU A 53 70.94 -1.36 27.49
C GLU A 53 70.48 -2.46 26.53
N LYS A 54 69.79 -2.10 25.45
CA LYS A 54 69.37 -3.06 24.41
C LYS A 54 70.56 -3.71 23.71
N LEU A 55 71.55 -2.93 23.28
CA LEU A 55 72.77 -3.45 22.65
C LEU A 55 73.52 -4.43 23.56
N ILE A 56 73.59 -4.13 24.86
CA ILE A 56 74.25 -5.04 25.81
C ILE A 56 73.43 -6.31 26.01
N LEU A 57 72.10 -6.24 26.04
CA LEU A 57 71.24 -7.42 26.11
C LEU A 57 71.31 -8.28 24.83
N ASP A 58 71.39 -7.65 23.65
CA ASP A 58 71.48 -8.33 22.35
C ASP A 58 72.83 -9.04 22.14
N ALA A 59 73.89 -8.58 22.83
CA ALA A 59 75.22 -9.22 22.81
C ALA A 59 75.27 -10.57 23.55
N TYR A 60 74.25 -10.90 24.35
CA TYR A 60 74.18 -12.17 25.06
C TYR A 60 73.39 -13.21 24.26
N ASP A 61 74.06 -14.27 23.81
CA ASP A 61 73.39 -15.46 23.29
C ASP A 61 73.09 -16.49 24.40
N TYR A 62 72.27 -17.49 24.10
CA TYR A 62 71.85 -18.50 25.08
C TYR A 62 73.03 -19.25 25.73
N ILE A 63 74.09 -19.51 24.97
CA ILE A 63 75.28 -20.24 25.44
C ILE A 63 76.11 -19.32 26.35
N GLY A 64 76.27 -18.06 25.96
CA GLY A 64 76.93 -17.01 26.72
C GLY A 64 76.26 -16.81 28.07
N VAL A 65 74.95 -16.64 28.11
CA VAL A 65 74.21 -16.50 29.39
C VAL A 65 74.38 -17.74 30.26
N PHE A 66 74.44 -18.96 29.71
CA PHE A 66 74.56 -20.17 30.52
C PHE A 66 75.93 -20.29 31.21
N ALA A 67 77.00 -19.86 30.53
CA ALA A 67 78.36 -19.87 31.05
C ALA A 67 78.63 -18.77 32.11
N GLU A 68 77.77 -17.76 32.21
CA GLU A 68 77.92 -16.64 33.13
C GLU A 68 77.65 -16.97 34.60
N SER A 69 78.20 -16.12 35.48
CA SER A 69 78.00 -16.23 36.93
C SER A 69 76.53 -16.01 37.32
N PRO A 70 76.05 -16.57 38.45
CA PRO A 70 74.69 -16.33 38.94
C PRO A 70 74.33 -14.85 39.10
N ASP A 71 75.30 -14.00 39.46
CA ASP A 71 75.09 -12.57 39.67
C ASP A 71 75.02 -11.81 38.33
N THR A 72 75.83 -12.19 37.34
CA THR A 72 75.73 -11.65 35.96
C THR A 72 74.36 -11.99 35.37
N LYS A 73 73.88 -13.24 35.53
CA LYS A 73 72.56 -13.69 35.07
C LYS A 73 71.43 -12.85 35.70
N LYS A 74 71.49 -12.58 37.00
CA LYS A 74 70.54 -11.69 37.69
C LYS A 74 70.62 -10.25 37.16
N GLY A 75 71.83 -9.77 36.88
CA GLY A 75 72.08 -8.47 36.26
C GLY A 75 71.39 -8.34 34.89
N ILE A 76 71.60 -9.29 33.98
CA ILE A 76 70.95 -9.33 32.66
C ILE A 76 69.42 -9.31 32.78
N VAL A 77 68.86 -10.14 33.67
CA VAL A 77 67.41 -10.17 33.91
C VAL A 77 66.91 -8.83 34.47
N SER A 78 67.66 -8.18 35.36
CA SER A 78 67.28 -6.88 35.93
C SER A 78 67.29 -5.76 34.88
N ARG A 79 68.26 -5.78 33.95
CA ARG A 79 68.39 -4.83 32.84
C ARG A 79 67.29 -5.02 31.79
N SER A 80 67.00 -6.26 31.40
CA SER A 80 65.85 -6.59 30.55
C SER A 80 64.53 -6.15 31.17
N LYS A 81 64.37 -6.36 32.49
CA LYS A 81 63.20 -5.86 33.22
C LYS A 81 63.14 -4.33 33.19
N LEU A 82 64.24 -3.62 33.42
CA LEU A 82 64.29 -2.16 33.38
C LEU A 82 63.89 -1.63 31.99
N LEU A 83 64.46 -2.18 30.93
CA LEU A 83 64.13 -1.82 29.54
C LEU A 83 62.64 -2.04 29.24
N ARG A 84 62.08 -3.20 29.62
CA ARG A 84 60.65 -3.48 29.47
C ARG A 84 59.77 -2.50 30.28
N HIS A 85 60.10 -2.27 31.56
CA HIS A 85 59.34 -1.34 32.42
C HIS A 85 59.40 0.12 31.92
N SER A 86 60.45 0.48 31.18
CA SER A 86 60.58 1.80 30.56
C SER A 86 59.75 1.92 29.27
N LEU A 87 59.68 0.85 28.47
CA LEU A 87 58.96 0.83 27.19
C LEU A 87 57.44 0.61 27.32
N GLU A 88 56.99 -0.18 28.29
CA GLU A 88 55.57 -0.48 28.49
C GLU A 88 54.70 0.78 28.70
N PRO A 89 55.07 1.75 29.56
CA PRO A 89 54.32 2.99 29.72
C PRO A 89 54.26 3.84 28.45
N THR A 90 55.33 3.83 27.65
CA THR A 90 55.43 4.60 26.40
C THR A 90 54.50 4.03 25.32
N VAL A 91 54.50 2.70 25.17
CA VAL A 91 53.55 2.00 24.28
C VAL A 91 52.11 2.25 24.74
N ALA A 92 51.83 2.17 26.05
CA ALA A 92 50.51 2.46 26.59
C ALA A 92 50.07 3.90 26.31
N THR A 93 50.98 4.87 26.39
CA THR A 93 50.70 6.28 26.09
C THR A 93 50.41 6.50 24.60
N LEU A 94 51.20 5.90 23.71
CA LEU A 94 50.96 5.98 22.26
C LEU A 94 49.64 5.30 21.86
N GLN A 95 49.30 4.17 22.46
CA GLN A 95 48.01 3.52 22.27
C GLN A 95 46.85 4.40 22.75
N ALA A 96 47.01 5.10 23.88
CA ALA A 96 46.01 6.03 24.38
C ALA A 96 45.84 7.23 23.43
N LEU A 97 46.92 7.83 22.94
CA LEU A 97 46.89 8.91 21.95
C LEU A 97 46.23 8.47 20.64
N THR A 98 46.56 7.28 20.14
CA THR A 98 45.96 6.70 18.93
C THR A 98 44.45 6.56 19.10
N LYS A 99 43.99 5.97 20.21
CA LYS A 99 42.56 5.84 20.53
C LYS A 99 41.86 7.20 20.63
N MET A 100 42.52 8.22 21.17
CA MET A 100 41.95 9.57 21.20
C MET A 100 41.80 10.16 19.80
N LEU A 101 42.80 10.00 18.93
CA LEU A 101 42.72 10.49 17.55
C LEU A 101 41.68 9.74 16.72
N GLU A 102 41.56 8.42 16.87
CA GLU A 102 40.50 7.63 16.23
C GLU A 102 39.11 8.10 16.67
N LYS A 103 38.95 8.43 17.96
CA LYS A 103 37.71 8.98 18.49
C LYS A 103 37.40 10.36 17.86
N GLU A 104 38.38 11.27 17.85
CA GLU A 104 38.21 12.62 17.27
C GLU A 104 37.93 12.54 15.75
N LEU A 105 38.56 11.62 15.03
CA LEU A 105 38.29 11.37 13.62
C LEU A 105 36.84 10.87 13.42
N GLY A 106 36.38 9.94 14.26
CA GLY A 106 34.99 9.47 14.26
C GLY A 106 33.99 10.59 14.55
N ASP A 107 34.28 11.45 15.53
CA ASP A 107 33.46 12.62 15.86
C ASP A 107 33.42 13.62 14.67
N ALA A 108 34.56 13.86 14.00
CA ALA A 108 34.63 14.71 12.81
C ALA A 108 33.82 14.15 11.63
N HIS A 109 33.89 12.84 11.38
CA HIS A 109 33.11 12.18 10.33
C HIS A 109 31.60 12.31 10.59
N ARG A 110 31.17 12.12 11.85
CA ARG A 110 29.76 12.32 12.24
C ARG A 110 29.32 13.77 12.01
N ILE A 111 30.17 14.74 12.31
CA ILE A 111 29.87 16.17 12.05
C ILE A 111 29.73 16.41 10.54
N GLU A 112 30.62 15.85 9.72
CA GLU A 112 30.55 15.96 8.26
C GLU A 112 29.24 15.38 7.71
N GLU A 113 28.87 14.15 8.09
CA GLU A 113 27.61 13.53 7.68
C GLU A 113 26.39 14.38 8.07
N GLN A 114 26.38 14.91 9.30
CA GLN A 114 25.32 15.82 9.76
C GLN A 114 25.25 17.09 8.91
N VAL A 115 26.40 17.71 8.61
CA VAL A 115 26.46 18.93 7.81
C VAL A 115 26.04 18.69 6.37
N ILE A 116 26.49 17.59 5.74
CA ILE A 116 26.08 17.21 4.38
C ILE A 116 24.56 17.01 4.32
N SER A 117 24.00 16.29 5.29
CA SER A 117 22.55 16.09 5.41
C SER A 117 21.80 17.42 5.55
N MET A 118 22.28 18.33 6.41
CA MET A 118 21.68 19.66 6.57
C MET A 118 21.80 20.53 5.31
N CYS A 119 22.93 20.48 4.60
CA CYS A 119 23.16 21.25 3.37
C CYS A 119 22.21 20.82 2.25
N GLY A 120 21.89 19.52 2.17
CA GLY A 120 20.89 19.01 1.24
C GLY A 120 19.54 19.72 1.42
N PHE A 121 19.02 19.75 2.65
CA PHE A 121 17.76 20.45 2.94
C PHE A 121 17.86 21.97 2.80
N ALA A 122 18.95 22.58 3.25
CA ALA A 122 19.15 24.03 3.18
C ALA A 122 19.30 24.56 1.74
N SER A 123 19.67 23.70 0.79
CA SER A 123 19.79 24.05 -0.63
C SER A 123 18.45 24.06 -1.39
N LEU A 124 17.40 23.47 -0.81
CA LEU A 124 16.10 23.37 -1.46
C LEU A 124 15.34 24.71 -1.34
N PRO A 125 14.66 25.15 -2.42
CA PRO A 125 13.72 26.27 -2.32
C PRO A 125 12.64 25.98 -1.27
N THR A 126 12.15 27.04 -0.63
CA THR A 126 11.17 26.93 0.47
C THR A 126 9.89 26.24 0.01
N GLU A 127 9.48 26.45 -1.25
CA GLU A 127 8.30 25.86 -1.87
C GLU A 127 8.44 24.34 -2.02
N ILE A 128 9.65 23.85 -2.27
CA ILE A 128 9.92 22.41 -2.40
C ILE A 128 9.90 21.76 -1.01
N LEU A 129 10.52 22.41 -0.01
CA LEU A 129 10.46 21.96 1.38
C LEU A 129 9.02 21.96 1.90
N GLU A 130 8.23 22.97 1.57
CA GLU A 130 6.82 23.04 1.97
C GLU A 130 6.01 21.88 1.39
N LYS A 131 6.24 21.53 0.12
CA LYS A 131 5.63 20.34 -0.51
C LYS A 131 6.08 19.04 0.15
N ILE A 132 7.36 18.89 0.48
CA ILE A 132 7.88 17.72 1.19
C ILE A 132 7.21 17.61 2.56
N PHE A 133 7.14 18.70 3.32
CA PHE A 133 6.46 18.73 4.62
C PHE A 133 4.98 18.43 4.46
N HIS A 134 4.33 18.94 3.41
CA HIS A 134 2.93 18.67 3.15
C HIS A 134 2.70 17.18 2.92
N ILE A 135 3.56 16.50 2.16
CA ILE A 135 3.51 15.05 1.95
C ILE A 135 3.77 14.30 3.26
N ALA A 136 4.76 14.69 4.04
CA ALA A 136 5.08 14.04 5.32
C ALA A 136 3.94 14.18 6.34
N VAL A 137 3.31 15.36 6.37
CA VAL A 137 2.24 15.72 7.31
C VAL A 137 0.91 15.05 6.91
N HIS A 138 0.61 14.92 5.61
CA HIS A 138 -0.66 14.37 5.09
C HIS A 138 -0.57 12.95 4.53
N GLY A 139 0.61 12.32 4.56
CA GLY A 139 0.80 10.95 4.09
C GLY A 139 0.04 9.93 4.95
N GLU A 140 -0.01 8.67 4.49
CA GLU A 140 -0.75 7.60 5.19
C GLU A 140 -0.23 7.35 6.62
N GLU A 141 1.06 7.60 6.86
CA GLU A 141 1.69 7.54 8.19
C GLU A 141 1.69 8.89 8.93
N GLY A 142 1.14 9.95 8.31
CA GLY A 142 1.05 11.31 8.82
C GLY A 142 0.12 11.40 10.03
N ARG A 143 0.67 11.11 11.22
CA ARG A 143 -0.02 11.26 12.51
C ARG A 143 0.02 12.73 12.90
N ILE A 144 -0.84 13.58 12.36
CA ILE A 144 -1.02 14.93 12.92
C ILE A 144 -1.77 14.77 14.25
N PRO A 145 -1.27 15.37 15.35
CA PRO A 145 -0.36 16.52 15.41
C PRO A 145 1.14 16.22 15.53
N SER A 146 1.52 14.95 15.64
CA SER A 146 2.91 14.52 15.88
C SER A 146 3.89 15.01 14.81
N VAL A 147 3.58 14.88 13.52
CA VAL A 147 4.54 15.22 12.45
C VAL A 147 4.78 16.74 12.35
N ALA A 148 3.72 17.54 12.32
CA ALA A 148 3.85 19.01 12.27
C ALA A 148 4.57 19.56 13.50
N ILE A 149 4.24 19.04 14.70
CA ILE A 149 4.96 19.39 15.92
C ILE A 149 6.44 18.99 15.79
N THR A 150 6.74 17.76 15.40
CA THR A 150 8.12 17.26 15.26
C THR A 150 8.93 18.13 14.28
N LEU A 151 8.37 18.46 13.11
CA LEU A 151 9.01 19.33 12.14
C LEU A 151 9.30 20.72 12.74
N SER A 152 8.37 21.28 13.51
CA SER A 152 8.56 22.57 14.19
C SER A 152 9.64 22.56 15.29
N HIS A 153 10.13 21.38 15.69
CA HIS A 153 11.20 21.20 16.66
C HIS A 153 12.57 20.90 16.04
N VAL A 154 12.67 20.68 14.71
CA VAL A 154 13.95 20.39 14.03
C VAL A 154 14.89 21.59 14.05
N CYS A 155 14.46 22.73 13.50
CA CYS A 155 15.24 23.97 13.49
C CYS A 155 14.32 25.20 13.44
N ARG A 156 14.88 26.41 13.60
CA ARG A 156 14.11 27.67 13.53
C ARG A 156 13.41 27.85 12.19
N PHE A 157 14.10 27.55 11.09
CA PHE A 157 13.53 27.67 9.75
C PHE A 157 12.30 26.75 9.55
N PHE A 158 12.39 25.48 9.97
CA PHE A 158 11.26 24.55 9.88
C PHE A 158 10.12 24.99 10.80
N ARG A 159 10.43 25.50 11.99
CA ARG A 159 9.43 26.08 12.89
C ARG A 159 8.68 27.21 12.22
N ASP A 160 9.39 28.17 11.63
CA ASP A 160 8.76 29.32 11.00
C ASP A 160 7.91 28.89 9.80
N MET A 161 8.38 27.95 8.98
CA MET A 161 7.58 27.38 7.90
C MET A 161 6.29 26.71 8.41
N VAL A 162 6.42 25.84 9.42
CA VAL A 162 5.28 25.05 9.92
C VAL A 162 4.27 25.91 10.67
N LEU A 163 4.72 26.88 11.46
CA LEU A 163 3.83 27.78 12.21
C LEU A 163 3.14 28.80 11.30
N ASN A 164 3.78 29.24 10.22
CA ASN A 164 3.19 30.22 9.30
C ASN A 164 2.27 29.62 8.23
N SER A 165 2.28 28.29 8.04
CA SER A 165 1.45 27.60 7.05
C SER A 165 0.28 26.84 7.71
N PRO A 166 -0.96 27.37 7.67
CA PRO A 166 -2.12 26.77 8.33
C PRO A 166 -2.47 25.37 7.81
N SER A 167 -2.12 25.06 6.56
CA SER A 167 -2.37 23.75 5.94
C SER A 167 -1.67 22.60 6.67
N PHE A 168 -0.62 22.84 7.44
CA PHE A 168 0.01 21.76 8.22
C PHE A 168 -0.78 21.35 9.47
N TRP A 169 -1.86 22.07 9.78
CA TRP A 169 -2.67 21.86 10.98
C TRP A 169 -4.11 21.43 10.65
N THR A 170 -4.40 21.14 9.37
CA THR A 170 -5.77 20.87 8.90
C THR A 170 -6.24 19.44 9.03
N THR A 171 -5.32 18.46 9.09
CA THR A 171 -5.71 17.06 9.32
C THR A 171 -5.68 16.78 10.81
N ILE A 172 -6.82 16.49 11.41
CA ILE A 172 -6.92 16.19 12.83
C ILE A 172 -7.26 14.72 12.98
N ASP A 173 -6.30 13.96 13.52
CA ASP A 173 -6.44 12.54 13.72
C ASP A 173 -6.39 12.21 15.21
N VAL A 174 -7.55 11.86 15.76
CA VAL A 174 -7.67 11.42 17.15
C VAL A 174 -7.79 9.90 17.27
N SER A 175 -7.67 9.16 16.15
CA SER A 175 -7.85 7.71 16.13
C SER A 175 -6.76 6.94 16.88
N TYR A 176 -5.56 7.52 16.97
CA TYR A 176 -4.39 6.90 17.61
C TYR A 176 -4.21 7.28 19.07
N ALA A 177 -5.14 8.03 19.66
CA ALA A 177 -5.11 8.36 21.07
C ALA A 177 -5.32 7.08 21.90
N ASP A 178 -4.28 6.63 22.59
CA ASP A 178 -4.42 5.50 23.50
C ASP A 178 -5.29 5.90 24.71
N ALA A 179 -6.00 4.95 25.30
CA ALA A 179 -6.78 5.17 26.51
C ALA A 179 -5.88 5.71 27.64
N GLU A 180 -4.64 5.22 27.72
CA GLU A 180 -3.65 5.66 28.71
C GLU A 180 -2.98 7.00 28.37
N ARG A 181 -2.91 7.34 27.07
CA ARG A 181 -2.22 8.55 26.57
C ARG A 181 -3.09 9.27 25.55
N PRO A 182 -4.22 9.86 26.00
CA PRO A 182 -5.10 10.61 25.13
C PRO A 182 -4.38 11.82 24.54
N LEU A 183 -4.77 12.21 23.32
CA LEU A 183 -4.35 13.49 22.76
C LEU A 183 -4.79 14.62 23.70
N SER A 184 -3.84 15.36 24.28
CA SER A 184 -4.25 16.44 25.19
C SER A 184 -5.18 17.43 24.48
N GLN A 185 -6.25 17.84 25.16
CA GLN A 185 -7.19 18.83 24.61
C GLN A 185 -6.48 20.11 24.16
N ALA A 186 -5.43 20.53 24.88
CA ALA A 186 -4.63 21.70 24.51
C ALA A 186 -3.96 21.56 23.13
N ILE A 187 -3.50 20.36 22.76
CA ILE A 187 -2.93 20.13 21.44
C ILE A 187 -4.02 20.17 20.36
N LEU A 188 -5.20 19.58 20.62
CA LEU A 188 -6.32 19.65 19.69
C LEU A 188 -6.73 21.10 19.42
N GLU A 189 -6.90 21.90 20.47
CA GLU A 189 -7.22 23.32 20.39
C GLU A 189 -6.13 24.11 19.65
N LEU A 190 -4.85 23.81 19.91
CA LEU A 190 -3.72 24.41 19.20
C LEU A 190 -3.77 24.12 17.69
N CYS A 191 -4.17 22.92 17.28
CA CYS A 191 -4.33 22.59 15.86
C CYS A 191 -5.50 23.37 15.23
N LEU A 192 -6.62 23.48 15.95
CA LEU A 192 -7.77 24.25 15.50
C LEU A 192 -7.45 25.74 15.37
N GLU A 193 -6.66 26.29 16.29
CA GLU A 193 -6.17 27.68 16.25
C GLU A 193 -5.24 27.89 15.05
N ARG A 194 -4.22 27.04 14.90
CA ARG A 194 -3.20 27.19 13.86
C ARG A 194 -3.71 26.92 12.45
N SER A 195 -4.73 26.06 12.31
CA SER A 195 -5.40 25.82 11.02
C SER A 195 -6.26 27.01 10.56
N LYS A 196 -6.48 28.02 11.41
CA LYS A 196 -7.21 29.27 11.10
C LYS A 196 -8.60 29.03 10.50
N GLN A 197 -8.79 29.31 9.21
CA GLN A 197 -10.04 29.09 8.47
C GLN A 197 -9.88 28.00 7.41
N SER A 198 -8.74 27.32 7.38
CA SER A 198 -8.48 26.29 6.39
C SER A 198 -9.43 25.10 6.59
N PRO A 199 -9.84 24.43 5.50
CA PRO A 199 -10.73 23.27 5.57
C PRO A 199 -10.08 22.12 6.34
N LEU A 200 -10.86 21.45 7.17
CA LEU A 200 -10.39 20.40 8.07
C LEU A 200 -10.65 19.00 7.50
N GLY A 201 -9.66 18.13 7.61
CA GLY A 201 -9.83 16.68 7.44
C GLY A 201 -9.80 16.02 8.82
N ILE A 202 -10.84 15.29 9.19
CA ILE A 202 -10.97 14.74 10.55
C ILE A 202 -11.04 13.22 10.47
N ARG A 203 -10.25 12.55 11.30
CA ARG A 203 -10.30 11.11 11.50
C ARG A 203 -10.51 10.80 12.98
N ILE A 204 -11.53 10.00 13.27
CA ILE A 204 -11.86 9.56 14.62
C ILE A 204 -12.10 8.06 14.62
N LYS A 205 -11.60 7.39 15.64
CA LYS A 205 -11.78 5.95 15.85
C LYS A 205 -12.44 5.73 17.19
N PHE A 206 -13.44 4.88 17.23
CA PHE A 206 -14.05 4.43 18.47
C PHE A 206 -13.75 2.94 18.61
N ASP A 207 -13.27 2.54 19.78
CA ASP A 207 -12.81 1.19 20.08
C ASP A 207 -13.56 0.63 21.29
N ASP A 208 -13.52 -0.69 21.47
CA ASP A 208 -13.97 -1.43 22.66
C ASP A 208 -15.46 -1.79 22.68
N TYR A 209 -15.78 -2.92 23.33
CA TYR A 209 -17.15 -3.37 23.59
C TYR A 209 -17.91 -2.44 24.52
N ASP A 210 -17.18 -1.66 25.34
CA ASP A 210 -17.76 -0.76 26.31
C ASP A 210 -17.81 0.69 25.80
N VAL A 211 -19.02 1.24 25.68
CA VAL A 211 -19.27 2.68 25.43
C VAL A 211 -18.61 3.58 26.47
N VAL A 212 -18.45 3.03 27.67
CA VAL A 212 -17.85 3.68 28.83
C VAL A 212 -16.32 3.54 28.82
N SER A 213 -15.74 2.93 27.77
CA SER A 213 -14.29 2.88 27.63
C SER A 213 -13.72 4.31 27.71
N PRO A 214 -12.64 4.52 28.48
CA PRO A 214 -12.03 5.85 28.61
C PRO A 214 -11.71 6.48 27.25
N ARG A 215 -11.28 5.66 26.28
CA ARG A 215 -11.00 6.09 24.90
C ARG A 215 -12.26 6.65 24.22
N ASN A 216 -13.39 5.94 24.26
CA ASN A 216 -14.64 6.42 23.68
C ASN A 216 -15.14 7.71 24.35
N ALA A 217 -14.95 7.85 25.67
CA ALA A 217 -15.27 9.08 26.39
C ALA A 217 -14.42 10.27 25.91
N TRP A 218 -13.11 10.07 25.72
CA TRP A 218 -12.22 11.09 25.14
C TRP A 218 -12.59 11.45 23.70
N ASN A 219 -12.85 10.44 22.86
CA ASN A 219 -13.19 10.67 21.46
C ASN A 219 -14.52 11.40 21.29
N ARG A 220 -15.50 11.12 22.16
CA ARG A 220 -16.73 11.93 22.25
C ARG A 220 -16.44 13.38 22.60
N ARG A 221 -15.55 13.63 23.57
CA ARG A 221 -15.13 14.99 23.95
C ARG A 221 -14.42 15.70 22.80
N TYR A 222 -13.52 15.04 22.08
CA TYR A 222 -12.87 15.62 20.90
C TYR A 222 -13.89 15.94 19.82
N LEU A 223 -14.82 15.03 19.54
CA LEU A 223 -15.87 15.23 18.56
C LEU A 223 -16.76 16.43 18.91
N ALA A 224 -17.11 16.62 20.19
CA ALA A 224 -17.85 17.78 20.65
C ALA A 224 -17.08 19.11 20.45
N ILE A 225 -15.75 19.10 20.60
CA ILE A 225 -14.89 20.27 20.32
C ILE A 225 -14.85 20.52 18.81
N LEU A 226 -14.58 19.49 18.02
CA LEU A 226 -14.48 19.55 16.55
C LEU A 226 -15.78 20.00 15.90
N ALA A 227 -16.92 19.59 16.44
CA ALA A 227 -18.25 19.94 15.94
C ALA A 227 -18.52 21.45 15.98
N ARG A 228 -17.87 22.20 16.88
CA ARG A 228 -17.94 23.68 16.92
C ARG A 228 -17.31 24.32 15.66
N HIS A 229 -16.47 23.57 14.96
CA HIS A 229 -15.81 23.95 13.72
C HIS A 229 -16.38 23.21 12.50
N ALA A 230 -17.58 22.61 12.61
CA ALA A 230 -18.26 21.84 11.55
C ALA A 230 -18.34 22.57 10.20
N HIS A 231 -18.48 23.90 10.21
CA HIS A 231 -18.51 24.73 9.01
C HIS A 231 -17.26 24.63 8.13
N ARG A 232 -16.11 24.21 8.71
CA ARG A 232 -14.84 24.05 7.99
C ARG A 232 -14.55 22.59 7.61
N TRP A 233 -15.38 21.63 7.99
CA TRP A 233 -15.11 20.22 7.73
C TRP A 233 -15.16 19.97 6.22
N ARG A 234 -14.09 19.37 5.67
CA ARG A 234 -13.98 18.99 4.26
C ARG A 234 -14.02 17.48 4.07
N SER A 235 -13.35 16.75 4.95
CA SER A 235 -13.44 15.29 5.01
C SER A 235 -13.65 14.84 6.45
N PHE A 236 -14.46 13.80 6.63
CA PHE A 236 -14.70 13.22 7.94
C PHE A 236 -14.75 11.70 7.85
N ASP A 237 -13.78 11.04 8.47
CA ASP A 237 -13.65 9.58 8.48
C ASP A 237 -13.85 9.06 9.91
N ILE A 238 -14.75 8.09 10.06
CA ILE A 238 -15.06 7.42 11.32
C ILE A 238 -14.67 5.96 11.21
N GLU A 239 -13.92 5.45 12.18
CA GLU A 239 -13.69 4.02 12.35
C GLU A 239 -14.36 3.51 13.63
N LEU A 240 -15.03 2.36 13.54
CA LEU A 240 -15.85 1.77 14.59
C LEU A 240 -15.41 0.32 14.80
N PHE A 241 -14.69 0.05 15.89
CA PHE A 241 -14.21 -1.28 16.26
C PHE A 241 -14.91 -1.77 17.53
N GLU A 242 -15.51 -2.96 17.47
CA GLU A 242 -16.03 -3.69 18.65
C GLU A 242 -17.24 -3.06 19.36
N ILE A 243 -17.85 -2.02 18.80
CA ILE A 243 -18.99 -1.33 19.41
C ILE A 243 -20.30 -2.05 19.10
N HIS A 244 -21.01 -2.45 20.15
CA HIS A 244 -22.37 -2.97 20.02
C HIS A 244 -23.31 -1.93 19.40
N SER A 245 -24.22 -2.38 18.54
CA SER A 245 -25.09 -1.49 17.75
C SER A 245 -26.00 -0.58 18.59
N ARG A 246 -26.29 -0.95 19.85
CA ARG A 246 -27.05 -0.11 20.80
C ARG A 246 -26.34 1.19 21.16
N ASP A 247 -25.02 1.19 21.06
CA ASP A 247 -24.20 2.22 21.68
C ASP A 247 -23.74 3.29 20.71
N TYR A 248 -23.90 3.06 19.41
CA TYR A 248 -23.64 4.05 18.36
C TYR A 248 -24.42 5.35 18.58
N PHE A 249 -25.69 5.24 18.98
CA PHE A 249 -26.52 6.41 19.24
C PHE A 249 -25.91 7.30 20.33
N ASN A 250 -25.26 6.70 21.33
CA ASN A 250 -24.66 7.43 22.42
C ASN A 250 -23.40 8.19 22.01
N LEU A 251 -22.66 7.73 21.00
CA LEU A 251 -21.41 8.38 20.57
C LEU A 251 -21.64 9.76 19.94
N PHE A 252 -22.72 9.91 19.18
CA PHE A 252 -23.04 11.15 18.46
C PHE A 252 -24.26 11.88 19.05
N ARG A 253 -24.82 11.39 20.16
CA ARG A 253 -25.99 11.98 20.81
C ARG A 253 -25.84 13.48 21.08
N ASP A 254 -24.61 13.90 21.40
CA ASP A 254 -24.32 15.26 21.84
C ASP A 254 -24.05 16.23 20.66
N ILE A 255 -24.11 15.75 19.41
CA ILE A 255 -23.90 16.54 18.19
C ILE A 255 -25.03 16.34 17.15
N PRO A 256 -26.29 16.59 17.52
CA PRO A 256 -27.39 16.55 16.56
C PRO A 256 -27.33 17.78 15.63
N HIS A 257 -27.91 17.66 14.43
CA HIS A 257 -28.11 18.79 13.51
C HIS A 257 -26.84 19.54 13.05
N LEU A 258 -25.77 18.82 12.73
CA LEU A 258 -24.55 19.45 12.21
C LEU A 258 -24.80 20.09 10.83
N HIS A 259 -24.46 21.37 10.72
CA HIS A 259 -24.36 22.07 9.44
C HIS A 259 -22.93 21.97 8.91
N LEU A 260 -22.78 21.29 7.78
CA LEU A 260 -21.52 20.86 7.19
C LEU A 260 -21.41 21.40 5.74
N PRO A 261 -21.41 22.73 5.54
CA PRO A 261 -21.51 23.38 4.22
C PRO A 261 -20.35 23.05 3.27
N ASP A 262 -19.18 22.69 3.80
CA ASP A 262 -17.97 22.41 3.01
C ASP A 262 -17.56 20.92 2.99
N LEU A 263 -18.36 20.04 3.61
CA LEU A 263 -18.03 18.61 3.68
C LEU A 263 -18.19 18.00 2.28
N GLN A 264 -17.10 17.45 1.77
CA GLN A 264 -16.99 16.84 0.44
C GLN A 264 -16.87 15.33 0.50
N ARG A 265 -16.21 14.79 1.53
CA ARG A 265 -16.00 13.36 1.74
C ARG A 265 -16.49 12.93 3.12
N PHE A 266 -17.25 11.85 3.17
CA PHE A 266 -17.62 11.19 4.41
C PHE A 266 -17.28 9.70 4.32
N ALA A 267 -16.53 9.19 5.29
CA ALA A 267 -16.25 7.77 5.40
C ALA A 267 -16.67 7.22 6.77
N ILE A 268 -17.24 6.02 6.79
CA ILE A 268 -17.53 5.27 8.00
C ILE A 268 -17.14 3.82 7.80
N ARG A 269 -16.23 3.31 8.63
CA ARG A 269 -15.75 1.93 8.61
C ARG A 269 -16.15 1.25 9.89
N SER A 270 -16.92 0.17 9.81
CA SER A 270 -17.23 -0.66 10.96
C SER A 270 -16.64 -2.06 10.76
N THR A 271 -16.06 -2.64 11.82
CA THR A 271 -15.69 -4.06 11.80
C THR A 271 -16.86 -4.99 12.12
N PHE A 272 -18.04 -4.45 12.44
CA PHE A 272 -19.19 -5.26 12.80
C PHE A 272 -20.26 -5.18 11.71
N PRO A 273 -20.77 -6.34 11.26
CA PRO A 273 -21.92 -6.38 10.36
C PRO A 273 -23.12 -5.77 11.08
N TRP A 274 -23.86 -4.92 10.37
CA TRP A 274 -24.99 -4.23 10.96
C TRP A 274 -26.12 -5.22 11.34
N SER A 275 -26.24 -5.54 12.64
CA SER A 275 -27.25 -6.49 13.12
C SER A 275 -28.65 -5.85 13.14
N TYR A 276 -29.61 -6.48 12.46
CA TYR A 276 -31.01 -6.07 12.33
C TYR A 276 -31.75 -5.72 13.64
N ARG A 277 -31.28 -6.21 14.79
CA ARG A 277 -32.08 -6.20 16.03
C ARG A 277 -32.22 -4.84 16.71
N ILE A 278 -31.41 -3.83 16.35
CA ILE A 278 -31.35 -2.58 17.11
C ILE A 278 -31.57 -1.36 16.20
N LEU A 279 -32.85 -0.98 16.17
CA LEU A 279 -33.40 0.37 16.12
C LEU A 279 -33.26 1.15 14.81
N GLU A 280 -34.27 0.89 13.99
CA GLU A 280 -34.83 1.66 12.87
C GLU A 280 -35.05 3.17 13.11
N ARG A 281 -34.80 3.73 14.31
CA ARG A 281 -35.48 4.97 14.74
C ARG A 281 -34.68 6.26 14.82
N SER A 282 -33.36 6.30 14.60
CA SER A 282 -32.67 7.61 14.67
C SER A 282 -31.25 7.60 14.12
N PHE A 283 -31.07 7.45 12.80
CA PHE A 283 -29.74 7.65 12.20
C PHE A 283 -29.25 9.06 12.52
N ILE A 284 -28.15 9.18 13.26
CA ILE A 284 -27.67 10.49 13.75
C ILE A 284 -27.35 11.41 12.57
N PHE A 285 -26.83 10.85 11.48
CA PHE A 285 -26.52 11.57 10.25
C PHE A 285 -27.74 12.05 9.48
N SER A 286 -28.96 11.52 9.74
CA SER A 286 -30.18 12.01 9.09
C SER A 286 -30.50 13.47 9.41
N THR A 287 -29.94 13.97 10.52
CA THR A 287 -30.11 15.36 10.95
C THR A 287 -29.05 16.29 10.37
N TRP A 288 -28.01 15.77 9.72
CA TRP A 288 -26.91 16.57 9.23
C TRP A 288 -27.25 17.21 7.89
N ASN A 289 -26.72 18.40 7.64
CA ASN A 289 -26.89 19.10 6.39
C ASN A 289 -25.52 19.31 5.72
N ALA A 290 -25.22 18.50 4.69
CA ALA A 290 -23.95 18.48 3.99
C ALA A 290 -24.16 18.64 2.46
N PRO A 291 -24.54 19.84 1.98
CA PRO A 291 -25.00 20.04 0.61
C PRO A 291 -23.90 19.91 -0.46
N LYS A 292 -22.62 19.86 -0.05
CA LYS A 292 -21.47 19.67 -0.95
C LYS A 292 -20.88 18.27 -0.86
N LEU A 293 -21.54 17.33 -0.18
CA LEU A 293 -21.05 15.97 -0.01
C LEU A 293 -21.06 15.25 -1.36
N ARG A 294 -19.89 14.87 -1.86
CA ARG A 294 -19.72 14.24 -3.18
C ARG A 294 -19.28 12.78 -3.07
N GLU A 295 -18.50 12.46 -2.05
CA GLU A 295 -17.88 11.15 -1.87
C GLU A 295 -18.36 10.51 -0.56
N LEU A 296 -18.94 9.32 -0.68
CA LEU A 296 -19.45 8.54 0.44
C LEU A 296 -18.74 7.17 0.46
N ARG A 297 -18.05 6.85 1.55
CA ARG A 297 -17.45 5.52 1.74
C ARG A 297 -18.01 4.86 2.98
N VAL A 298 -18.56 3.67 2.84
CA VAL A 298 -19.20 2.99 3.96
C VAL A 298 -18.74 1.54 3.98
N SER A 299 -18.31 1.05 5.14
CA SER A 299 -17.96 -0.36 5.33
C SER A 299 -18.79 -0.95 6.48
N ASN A 300 -19.52 -2.03 6.17
CA ASN A 300 -20.43 -2.75 7.06
C ASN A 300 -21.52 -1.89 7.72
N HIS A 301 -21.73 -0.67 7.24
CA HIS A 301 -22.65 0.31 7.81
C HIS A 301 -23.35 1.09 6.69
N LEU A 302 -24.61 1.47 6.88
CA LEU A 302 -25.33 2.39 6.00
C LEU A 302 -25.79 3.60 6.81
N PRO A 303 -25.21 4.79 6.62
CA PRO A 303 -25.43 5.93 7.52
C PRO A 303 -26.77 6.67 7.32
N PHE A 304 -27.65 6.21 6.42
CA PHE A 304 -28.89 6.91 6.10
C PHE A 304 -30.14 6.06 6.34
N SER A 305 -31.16 6.73 6.89
CA SER A 305 -32.53 6.22 7.03
C SER A 305 -33.31 6.42 5.74
N VAL A 306 -34.38 5.65 5.55
CA VAL A 306 -35.39 5.89 4.50
C VAL A 306 -35.99 7.31 4.61
N GLU A 307 -35.96 7.88 5.82
CA GLU A 307 -36.51 9.19 6.19
C GLU A 307 -35.51 10.37 6.06
N ALA A 308 -34.22 10.11 5.82
CA ALA A 308 -33.19 11.17 5.73
C ALA A 308 -33.22 11.83 4.33
N SER A 309 -33.88 12.98 4.20
CA SER A 309 -34.33 13.46 2.88
C SER A 309 -33.36 14.31 2.06
N THR A 310 -32.28 14.90 2.59
CA THR A 310 -31.51 15.90 1.80
C THR A 310 -29.98 15.84 1.92
N THR A 311 -29.43 15.11 2.88
CA THR A 311 -27.98 15.16 3.18
C THR A 311 -27.11 14.53 2.09
N PHE A 312 -27.66 13.58 1.33
CA PHE A 312 -26.90 12.73 0.42
C PHE A 312 -27.28 12.92 -1.06
N ASP A 313 -28.13 13.89 -1.36
CA ASP A 313 -28.63 14.11 -2.74
C ASP A 313 -27.51 14.51 -3.71
N SER A 314 -26.44 15.13 -3.19
CA SER A 314 -25.27 15.58 -3.97
C SER A 314 -24.17 14.52 -4.14
N VAL A 315 -24.34 13.31 -3.59
CA VAL A 315 -23.30 12.27 -3.64
C VAL A 315 -23.14 11.77 -5.08
N GLU A 316 -21.94 11.99 -5.63
CA GLU A 316 -21.55 11.61 -6.99
C GLU A 316 -20.84 10.26 -7.01
N GLN A 317 -20.16 9.88 -5.93
CA GLN A 317 -19.37 8.66 -5.79
C GLN A 317 -19.68 7.94 -4.48
N ALA A 318 -20.00 6.65 -4.56
CA ALA A 318 -20.22 5.80 -3.39
C ALA A 318 -19.37 4.53 -3.44
N GLU A 319 -18.58 4.29 -2.40
CA GLU A 319 -17.91 3.01 -2.14
C GLU A 319 -18.64 2.32 -0.98
N ILE A 320 -19.29 1.19 -1.25
CA ILE A 320 -19.94 0.38 -0.22
C ILE A 320 -19.19 -0.94 -0.10
N ARG A 321 -18.66 -1.18 1.09
CA ARG A 321 -17.92 -2.38 1.45
C ARG A 321 -18.70 -3.23 2.45
N PHE A 322 -18.60 -4.52 2.29
CA PHE A 322 -19.03 -5.52 3.27
C PHE A 322 -17.79 -6.31 3.65
N ASP A 323 -17.02 -5.83 4.63
CA ASP A 323 -15.69 -6.36 4.96
C ASP A 323 -15.71 -7.50 6.00
N THR A 324 -16.78 -7.67 6.78
CA THR A 324 -16.77 -8.58 7.95
C THR A 324 -17.89 -9.61 7.95
N ILE A 325 -17.59 -10.82 8.43
CA ILE A 325 -18.53 -11.94 8.48
C ILE A 325 -19.80 -11.50 9.21
N GLY A 326 -20.91 -11.54 8.50
CA GLY A 326 -22.22 -11.35 9.07
C GLY A 326 -23.25 -11.09 8.01
N VAL A 327 -24.33 -10.44 8.45
CA VAL A 327 -25.57 -10.41 7.71
C VAL A 327 -26.06 -8.98 7.48
N TRP A 328 -26.50 -8.71 6.26
CA TRP A 328 -27.03 -7.42 5.82
C TRP A 328 -28.36 -7.62 5.09
N ASN A 329 -29.24 -6.62 5.14
CA ASN A 329 -30.55 -6.66 4.48
C ASN A 329 -30.44 -6.05 3.07
N PRO A 330 -30.63 -6.83 1.99
CA PRO A 330 -30.53 -6.33 0.62
C PRO A 330 -31.51 -5.24 0.26
N ASP A 331 -32.79 -5.40 0.60
CA ASP A 331 -33.83 -4.43 0.25
C ASP A 331 -33.54 -3.07 0.87
N ARG A 332 -33.08 -3.04 2.12
CA ARG A 332 -32.70 -1.80 2.78
C ARG A 332 -31.57 -1.11 2.02
N TYR A 333 -30.52 -1.87 1.67
CA TYR A 333 -29.38 -1.34 0.94
C TYR A 333 -29.78 -0.76 -0.41
N LEU A 334 -30.55 -1.53 -1.19
CA LEU A 334 -31.02 -1.12 -2.51
C LEU A 334 -31.93 0.12 -2.43
N ASN A 335 -32.83 0.17 -1.45
CA ASN A 335 -33.66 1.36 -1.19
C ASN A 335 -32.84 2.57 -0.76
N ALA A 336 -31.75 2.36 -0.03
CA ALA A 336 -30.83 3.41 0.34
C ALA A 336 -30.15 3.99 -0.93
N LEU A 337 -29.65 3.13 -1.80
CA LEU A 337 -29.00 3.55 -3.06
C LEU A 337 -29.91 4.39 -3.96
N LEU A 338 -31.22 4.09 -4.01
CA LEU A 338 -32.21 4.89 -4.77
C LEU A 338 -32.26 6.36 -4.36
N ARG A 339 -31.84 6.71 -3.14
CA ARG A 339 -31.80 8.10 -2.66
C ARG A 339 -30.62 8.88 -3.19
N LEU A 340 -29.56 8.20 -3.63
CA LEU A 340 -28.37 8.84 -4.18
C LEU A 340 -28.62 9.22 -5.65
N SER A 341 -29.51 10.18 -5.86
CA SER A 341 -30.00 10.55 -7.20
C SER A 341 -28.93 11.14 -8.13
N SER A 342 -27.87 11.71 -7.56
CA SER A 342 -26.70 12.22 -8.31
C SER A 342 -25.58 11.19 -8.49
N LEU A 343 -25.78 9.94 -8.05
CA LEU A 343 -24.72 8.94 -8.03
C LEU A 343 -24.25 8.58 -9.44
N SER A 344 -23.01 8.90 -9.76
CA SER A 344 -22.38 8.65 -11.06
C SER A 344 -21.42 7.46 -11.03
N GLN A 345 -20.82 7.17 -9.87
CA GLN A 345 -19.93 6.03 -9.65
C GLN A 345 -20.38 5.23 -8.43
N LEU A 346 -20.50 3.92 -8.61
CA LEU A 346 -20.81 2.98 -7.54
C LEU A 346 -19.77 1.86 -7.52
N ASP A 347 -19.04 1.78 -6.40
CA ASP A 347 -18.11 0.70 -6.10
C ASP A 347 -18.73 -0.18 -4.99
N LEU A 348 -19.07 -1.42 -5.33
CA LEU A 348 -19.64 -2.41 -4.41
C LEU A 348 -18.60 -3.49 -4.13
N ILE A 349 -18.10 -3.55 -2.90
CA ILE A 349 -17.02 -4.45 -2.49
C ILE A 349 -17.55 -5.41 -1.44
N ILE A 350 -17.45 -6.72 -1.68
CA ILE A 350 -18.04 -7.75 -0.84
C ILE A 350 -16.96 -8.74 -0.45
N HIS A 351 -16.62 -8.77 0.84
CA HIS A 351 -15.68 -9.73 1.45
C HIS A 351 -16.43 -10.67 2.38
N ASN A 352 -16.28 -11.98 2.21
CA ASN A 352 -16.64 -13.02 3.18
C ASN A 352 -17.97 -12.80 3.97
N THR A 353 -19.00 -12.25 3.31
CA THR A 353 -20.29 -11.87 3.91
C THR A 353 -21.43 -12.62 3.25
N VAL A 354 -22.50 -12.85 4.02
CA VAL A 354 -23.70 -13.54 3.55
C VAL A 354 -24.89 -12.58 3.71
N PRO A 355 -25.71 -12.35 2.68
CA PRO A 355 -26.93 -11.55 2.85
C PRO A 355 -27.90 -12.26 3.82
N PHE A 356 -28.68 -11.49 4.59
CA PHE A 356 -29.68 -12.01 5.53
C PHE A 356 -30.99 -12.21 4.80
N ASP A 357 -31.82 -13.11 5.32
CA ASP A 357 -33.18 -13.35 4.85
C ASP A 357 -33.24 -13.85 3.40
N LEU A 358 -32.80 -15.10 3.28
CA LEU A 358 -32.65 -15.84 2.04
C LEU A 358 -33.96 -16.10 1.28
N GLU A 359 -35.11 -15.84 1.90
CA GLU A 359 -36.44 -16.07 1.33
C GLU A 359 -37.13 -14.78 0.87
N ALA A 360 -36.53 -13.60 1.10
CA ALA A 360 -37.14 -12.33 0.72
C ALA A 360 -37.06 -12.09 -0.80
N ASN A 361 -38.20 -11.76 -1.41
CA ASN A 361 -38.24 -11.26 -2.79
C ASN A 361 -37.54 -9.89 -2.87
N ILE A 362 -36.29 -9.90 -3.35
CA ILE A 362 -35.47 -8.70 -3.45
C ILE A 362 -36.06 -7.79 -4.52
N SER A 363 -36.44 -6.57 -4.12
CA SER A 363 -37.04 -5.60 -5.04
C SER A 363 -35.99 -5.07 -6.02
N SER A 364 -36.27 -5.12 -7.33
CA SER A 364 -35.37 -4.56 -8.33
C SER A 364 -35.30 -3.04 -8.23
N VAL A 365 -34.08 -2.51 -8.26
CA VAL A 365 -33.74 -1.10 -8.14
C VAL A 365 -32.98 -0.67 -9.39
N SER A 366 -33.33 0.48 -9.97
CA SER A 366 -32.64 1.02 -11.15
C SER A 366 -31.96 2.34 -10.85
N LEU A 367 -30.63 2.35 -10.93
CA LEU A 367 -29.77 3.52 -10.75
C LEU A 367 -29.40 4.11 -12.12
N LYS A 368 -30.24 4.99 -12.65
CA LYS A 368 -30.08 5.56 -14.00
C LYS A 368 -28.96 6.58 -14.11
N SER A 369 -28.49 7.16 -13.01
CA SER A 369 -27.41 8.15 -13.00
C SER A 369 -26.02 7.51 -13.05
N VAL A 370 -25.90 6.22 -12.67
CA VAL A 370 -24.62 5.53 -12.54
C VAL A 370 -24.01 5.25 -13.91
N GLN A 371 -22.82 5.80 -14.13
CA GLN A 371 -22.00 5.65 -15.34
C GLN A 371 -20.84 4.67 -15.12
N ILE A 372 -20.28 4.61 -13.91
CA ILE A 372 -19.21 3.68 -13.55
C ILE A 372 -19.74 2.75 -12.48
N TYR A 373 -19.83 1.45 -12.79
CA TYR A 373 -20.27 0.43 -11.86
C TYR A 373 -19.17 -0.60 -11.67
N ARG A 374 -18.63 -0.69 -10.45
CA ARG A 374 -17.61 -1.67 -10.08
C ARG A 374 -18.17 -2.59 -9.02
N VAL A 375 -17.96 -3.88 -9.20
CA VAL A 375 -18.27 -4.92 -8.23
C VAL A 375 -16.99 -5.68 -7.94
N GLU A 376 -16.67 -5.83 -6.65
CA GLU A 376 -15.57 -6.65 -6.20
C GLU A 376 -16.04 -7.71 -5.23
N LEU A 377 -15.60 -8.93 -5.45
CA LEU A 377 -15.94 -10.10 -4.65
C LEU A 377 -14.63 -10.69 -4.17
N HIS A 378 -14.45 -10.77 -2.84
CA HIS A 378 -13.19 -11.19 -2.24
C HIS A 378 -13.42 -12.29 -1.20
N SER A 379 -12.59 -13.33 -1.28
CA SER A 379 -12.49 -14.39 -0.26
C SER A 379 -13.82 -15.02 0.14
N ILE A 380 -14.74 -15.20 -0.82
CA ILE A 380 -15.98 -15.96 -0.62
C ILE A 380 -15.59 -17.46 -0.62
N LYS A 381 -15.08 -17.92 0.53
CA LYS A 381 -14.59 -19.29 0.74
C LYS A 381 -15.63 -20.13 1.47
N ASN A 382 -15.66 -21.43 1.15
CA ASN A 382 -16.60 -22.40 1.69
C ASN A 382 -15.95 -23.25 2.81
N PRO A 383 -16.47 -23.20 4.05
CA PRO A 383 -16.23 -24.28 4.99
C PRO A 383 -17.50 -25.04 5.47
N ASN A 384 -18.74 -24.63 5.20
CA ASN A 384 -19.96 -25.28 5.73
C ASN A 384 -21.23 -25.09 4.87
N ILE A 385 -22.25 -25.94 5.05
CA ILE A 385 -23.41 -26.20 4.15
C ILE A 385 -24.41 -25.02 3.93
N ILE A 386 -24.32 -23.89 4.64
CA ILE A 386 -25.34 -22.82 4.62
C ILE A 386 -25.20 -21.83 3.42
N TYR A 387 -24.23 -22.02 2.52
CA TYR A 387 -23.89 -20.99 1.51
C TYR A 387 -24.63 -21.07 0.17
N GLU A 388 -25.27 -22.16 -0.25
CA GLU A 388 -25.99 -22.19 -1.55
C GLU A 388 -27.02 -21.06 -1.64
N THR A 389 -27.76 -20.88 -0.56
CA THR A 389 -28.74 -19.81 -0.47
C THR A 389 -28.07 -18.44 -0.46
N ALA A 390 -26.89 -18.29 0.16
CA ALA A 390 -26.11 -17.05 0.12
C ALA A 390 -25.71 -16.66 -1.31
N ILE A 391 -25.34 -17.63 -2.16
CA ILE A 391 -25.05 -17.39 -3.59
C ILE A 391 -26.30 -16.89 -4.29
N SER A 392 -27.41 -17.63 -4.13
CA SER A 392 -28.66 -17.28 -4.80
C SER A 392 -29.15 -15.90 -4.38
N THR A 393 -28.94 -15.54 -3.11
CA THR A 393 -29.31 -14.23 -2.59
C THR A 393 -28.38 -13.15 -3.11
N LEU A 394 -27.06 -13.36 -3.09
CA LEU A 394 -26.09 -12.40 -3.64
C LEU A 394 -26.32 -12.17 -5.15
N SER A 395 -26.55 -13.25 -5.88
CA SER A 395 -26.98 -13.25 -7.28
C SER A 395 -28.29 -12.46 -7.44
N GLY A 396 -29.25 -12.67 -6.55
CA GLY A 396 -30.48 -11.91 -6.48
C GLY A 396 -30.26 -10.42 -6.21
N VAL A 397 -29.31 -10.04 -5.33
CA VAL A 397 -29.00 -8.62 -5.07
C VAL A 397 -28.38 -7.97 -6.30
N LEU A 398 -27.37 -8.61 -6.90
CA LEU A 398 -26.72 -8.11 -8.10
C LEU A 398 -27.71 -8.03 -9.26
N GLY A 399 -28.64 -8.98 -9.36
CA GLY A 399 -29.72 -8.96 -10.36
C GLY A 399 -30.83 -7.95 -10.07
N ALA A 400 -31.06 -7.65 -8.78
CA ALA A 400 -32.00 -6.60 -8.41
C ALA A 400 -31.43 -5.22 -8.78
N LEU A 401 -30.11 -5.02 -8.68
CA LEU A 401 -29.42 -3.75 -8.90
C LEU A 401 -29.10 -3.49 -10.39
N ARG A 402 -29.86 -2.59 -11.02
CA ARG A 402 -29.75 -2.26 -12.45
C ARG A 402 -29.13 -0.89 -12.68
N CYS A 403 -28.03 -0.85 -13.41
CA CYS A 403 -27.37 0.40 -13.83
C CYS A 403 -27.44 0.56 -15.36
N PRO A 404 -28.62 0.86 -15.96
CA PRO A 404 -28.81 0.78 -17.42
C PRO A 404 -27.96 1.79 -18.22
N ASN A 405 -27.51 2.87 -17.57
CA ASN A 405 -26.67 3.91 -18.17
C ASN A 405 -25.18 3.74 -17.84
N ALA A 406 -24.78 2.61 -17.23
CA ALA A 406 -23.38 2.32 -16.99
C ALA A 406 -22.62 2.30 -18.33
N LEU A 407 -21.61 3.16 -18.44
CA LEU A 407 -20.66 3.21 -19.54
C LEU A 407 -19.50 2.24 -19.28
N GLN A 408 -19.16 2.04 -18.01
CA GLN A 408 -18.11 1.15 -17.55
C GLN A 408 -18.66 0.18 -16.50
N LEU A 409 -18.43 -1.11 -16.71
CA LEU A 409 -18.72 -2.18 -15.76
C LEU A 409 -17.43 -2.92 -15.47
N SER A 410 -17.04 -2.99 -14.20
CA SER A 410 -15.87 -3.75 -13.76
C SER A 410 -16.28 -4.78 -12.73
N LEU A 411 -15.99 -6.05 -13.00
CA LEU A 411 -16.16 -7.13 -12.03
C LEU A 411 -14.78 -7.71 -11.67
N VAL A 412 -14.46 -7.67 -10.38
CA VAL A 412 -13.25 -8.27 -9.83
C VAL A 412 -13.66 -9.39 -8.89
N VAL A 413 -13.15 -10.59 -9.12
CA VAL A 413 -13.40 -11.77 -8.30
C VAL A 413 -12.06 -12.33 -7.83
N THR A 414 -11.85 -12.33 -6.52
CA THR A 414 -10.66 -12.88 -5.89
C THR A 414 -11.01 -13.92 -4.84
N GLU A 415 -10.27 -15.02 -4.81
CA GLU A 415 -10.39 -16.05 -3.77
C GLU A 415 -11.80 -16.64 -3.56
N CYS A 416 -12.61 -16.69 -4.62
CA CYS A 416 -13.96 -17.26 -4.59
C CYS A 416 -13.97 -18.69 -5.15
N SER A 417 -14.77 -19.60 -4.59
CA SER A 417 -15.02 -20.91 -5.24
C SER A 417 -15.68 -20.71 -6.62
N GLY A 418 -15.33 -21.55 -7.60
CA GLY A 418 -15.85 -21.39 -8.97
C GLY A 418 -17.37 -21.55 -9.11
N GLN A 419 -18.00 -22.27 -8.19
CA GLN A 419 -19.46 -22.36 -8.11
C GLN A 419 -20.16 -20.99 -7.87
N PHE A 420 -19.45 -20.00 -7.31
CA PHE A 420 -19.99 -18.66 -7.07
C PHE A 420 -19.95 -17.78 -8.31
N VAL A 421 -18.97 -18.01 -9.19
CA VAL A 421 -18.65 -17.06 -10.26
C VAL A 421 -19.71 -17.07 -11.36
N ALA A 422 -20.16 -18.26 -11.77
CA ALA A 422 -21.13 -18.39 -12.86
C ALA A 422 -22.50 -17.77 -12.52
N PRO A 423 -23.16 -18.06 -11.38
CA PRO A 423 -24.44 -17.43 -11.04
C PRO A 423 -24.36 -15.90 -10.94
N LEU A 424 -23.28 -15.38 -10.36
CA LEU A 424 -23.11 -13.93 -10.16
C LEU A 424 -22.92 -13.20 -11.50
N LEU A 425 -22.16 -13.81 -12.40
CA LEU A 425 -22.04 -13.27 -13.75
C LEU A 425 -23.35 -13.40 -14.51
N SER A 426 -24.08 -14.52 -14.38
CA SER A 426 -25.41 -14.69 -14.97
C SER A 426 -26.40 -13.63 -14.50
N ALA A 427 -26.37 -13.25 -13.21
CA ALA A 427 -27.19 -12.16 -12.69
C ALA A 427 -26.87 -10.81 -13.34
N LEU A 428 -25.59 -10.50 -13.55
CA LEU A 428 -25.21 -9.31 -14.31
C LEU A 428 -25.72 -9.41 -15.76
N SER A 429 -25.74 -10.62 -16.30
CA SER A 429 -26.11 -10.97 -17.67
C SER A 429 -27.61 -10.82 -17.99
N GLU A 430 -28.48 -11.05 -17.00
CA GLU A 430 -29.93 -10.91 -17.15
C GLU A 430 -30.36 -9.47 -17.42
N HIS A 431 -29.48 -8.50 -17.17
CA HIS A 431 -29.75 -7.09 -17.38
C HIS A 431 -29.13 -6.58 -18.66
N HIS A 432 -29.97 -5.92 -19.45
CA HIS A 432 -29.51 -5.18 -20.61
C HIS A 432 -28.77 -3.93 -20.08
N TYR A 433 -27.49 -3.81 -20.42
CA TYR A 433 -26.69 -2.61 -20.27
C TYR A 433 -26.55 -1.92 -21.63
N PRO A 434 -27.61 -1.26 -22.11
CA PRO A 434 -27.65 -0.70 -23.46
C PRO A 434 -26.53 0.32 -23.69
N SER A 435 -26.09 1.03 -22.65
CA SER A 435 -25.08 2.09 -22.75
C SER A 435 -23.64 1.61 -22.52
N LEU A 436 -23.43 0.33 -22.20
CA LEU A 436 -22.10 -0.16 -21.81
C LEU A 436 -21.11 -0.06 -22.97
N VAL A 437 -19.97 0.58 -22.70
CA VAL A 437 -18.87 0.78 -23.66
C VAL A 437 -17.64 -0.02 -23.25
N ASP A 438 -17.36 -0.11 -21.96
CA ASP A 438 -16.21 -0.81 -21.39
C ASP A 438 -16.66 -1.86 -20.37
N LEU A 439 -16.23 -3.11 -20.58
CA LEU A 439 -16.45 -4.22 -19.67
C LEU A 439 -15.10 -4.80 -19.25
N SER A 440 -14.80 -4.74 -17.97
CA SER A 440 -13.62 -5.34 -17.36
C SER A 440 -14.02 -6.51 -16.46
N LEU A 441 -13.44 -7.67 -16.69
CA LEU A 441 -13.60 -8.87 -15.87
C LEU A 441 -12.23 -9.33 -15.38
N SER A 442 -12.04 -9.42 -14.06
CA SER A 442 -10.79 -9.91 -13.47
C SER A 442 -11.08 -11.03 -12.49
N ILE A 443 -10.63 -12.26 -12.80
CA ILE A 443 -10.79 -13.44 -11.96
C ILE A 443 -9.39 -13.92 -11.53
N SER A 444 -9.15 -13.89 -10.21
CA SER A 444 -7.90 -14.30 -9.57
C SER A 444 -7.60 -15.80 -9.76
N PRO A 445 -6.32 -16.21 -9.80
CA PRO A 445 -5.93 -17.64 -9.86
C PRO A 445 -6.35 -18.48 -8.67
N SER A 446 -6.72 -17.84 -7.56
CA SER A 446 -7.25 -18.52 -6.37
C SER A 446 -8.68 -19.03 -6.56
N CYS A 447 -9.38 -18.61 -7.62
CA CYS A 447 -10.72 -19.12 -7.94
C CYS A 447 -10.58 -20.41 -8.74
N ARG A 448 -10.76 -21.58 -8.12
CA ARG A 448 -10.69 -22.87 -8.81
C ARG A 448 -12.07 -23.51 -8.93
N THR A 449 -12.30 -24.19 -10.04
CA THR A 449 -13.45 -25.08 -10.17
C THR A 449 -13.19 -26.40 -9.41
N PHE A 450 -14.19 -26.91 -8.70
CA PHE A 450 -14.14 -28.24 -8.08
C PHE A 450 -15.18 -29.12 -8.76
N GLY A 451 -14.77 -29.96 -9.71
CA GLY A 451 -15.54 -31.15 -10.12
C GLY A 451 -16.50 -31.02 -11.32
N ALA A 452 -16.68 -29.84 -11.93
CA ALA A 452 -17.39 -29.70 -13.20
C ALA A 452 -16.83 -28.51 -13.99
N SER A 453 -16.65 -28.66 -15.31
CA SER A 453 -16.37 -27.53 -16.20
C SER A 453 -17.54 -26.56 -16.08
N THR A 454 -17.29 -25.38 -15.51
CA THR A 454 -18.29 -24.32 -15.51
C THR A 454 -18.01 -23.46 -16.72
N ASP A 455 -18.71 -23.79 -17.80
CA ASP A 455 -18.72 -22.97 -19.00
C ASP A 455 -19.39 -21.64 -18.64
N PHE A 456 -18.58 -20.60 -18.65
CA PHE A 456 -19.00 -19.24 -18.40
C PHE A 456 -19.41 -18.60 -19.72
N ASN A 457 -20.70 -18.31 -19.88
CA ASN A 457 -21.17 -17.55 -21.05
C ASN A 457 -21.31 -16.07 -20.67
N LEU A 458 -20.56 -15.21 -21.35
CA LEU A 458 -20.71 -13.77 -21.25
C LEU A 458 -21.68 -13.33 -22.36
N PRO A 459 -22.97 -13.04 -22.06
CA PRO A 459 -23.93 -12.65 -23.08
C PRO A 459 -23.68 -11.21 -23.49
N LEU A 460 -22.81 -11.04 -24.49
CA LEU A 460 -22.50 -9.74 -25.08
C LEU A 460 -23.74 -9.11 -25.75
N GLU A 461 -24.81 -9.88 -25.94
CA GLU A 461 -26.14 -9.42 -26.37
C GLU A 461 -26.73 -8.37 -25.44
N ALA A 462 -26.45 -8.47 -24.13
CA ALA A 462 -26.91 -7.51 -23.13
C ALA A 462 -26.23 -6.13 -23.27
N ALA A 463 -25.11 -6.04 -23.99
CA ALA A 463 -24.29 -4.83 -24.14
C ALA A 463 -24.06 -4.49 -25.62
N PRO A 464 -25.09 -4.05 -26.36
CA PRO A 464 -25.02 -3.84 -27.81
C PRO A 464 -24.01 -2.76 -28.24
N ASN A 465 -23.67 -1.85 -27.33
CA ASN A 465 -22.72 -0.76 -27.55
C ASN A 465 -21.29 -1.05 -27.07
N LEU A 466 -21.02 -2.27 -26.58
CA LEU A 466 -19.71 -2.63 -26.03
C LEU A 466 -18.61 -2.46 -27.07
N ARG A 467 -17.56 -1.71 -26.70
CA ARG A 467 -16.39 -1.43 -27.56
C ARG A 467 -15.09 -1.98 -26.98
N HIS A 468 -14.97 -2.02 -25.66
CA HIS A 468 -13.77 -2.48 -24.98
C HIS A 468 -14.15 -3.63 -24.06
N LEU A 469 -13.49 -4.78 -24.24
CA LEU A 469 -13.63 -5.94 -23.38
C LEU A 469 -12.25 -6.29 -22.84
N SER A 470 -12.06 -6.16 -21.54
CA SER A 470 -10.83 -6.53 -20.83
C SER A 470 -11.11 -7.72 -19.93
N MET A 471 -10.33 -8.79 -20.09
CA MET A 471 -10.47 -10.01 -19.31
C MET A 471 -9.12 -10.40 -18.71
N SER A 472 -9.06 -10.53 -17.39
CA SER A 472 -7.91 -11.04 -16.65
C SER A 472 -8.29 -12.33 -15.93
N ILE A 473 -8.22 -13.49 -16.59
CA ILE A 473 -8.79 -14.75 -16.08
C ILE A 473 -7.67 -15.72 -15.75
N ALA A 474 -7.17 -15.64 -14.53
CA ALA A 474 -6.04 -16.44 -14.10
C ALA A 474 -6.41 -17.83 -13.57
N SER A 475 -7.63 -18.28 -13.84
CA SER A 475 -8.30 -19.50 -13.35
C SER A 475 -8.76 -20.42 -14.48
N ASP A 476 -9.16 -21.64 -14.14
CA ASP A 476 -9.49 -22.74 -15.07
C ASP A 476 -10.90 -22.65 -15.70
N PHE A 477 -11.58 -21.51 -15.61
CA PHE A 477 -12.89 -21.34 -16.23
C PHE A 477 -12.78 -21.32 -17.75
N ASP A 478 -13.80 -21.86 -18.40
CA ASP A 478 -14.00 -21.73 -19.82
C ASP A 478 -14.92 -20.56 -20.10
N ILE A 479 -14.43 -19.58 -20.86
CA ILE A 479 -15.26 -18.45 -21.28
C ILE A 479 -15.74 -18.69 -22.70
N SER A 480 -17.05 -18.84 -22.85
CA SER A 480 -17.75 -18.70 -24.11
C SER A 480 -18.26 -17.26 -24.25
N LEU A 481 -18.08 -16.70 -25.45
CA LEU A 481 -18.59 -15.38 -25.80
C LEU A 481 -19.75 -15.60 -26.78
N SER A 482 -20.98 -15.41 -26.32
CA SER A 482 -22.13 -15.41 -27.21
C SER A 482 -22.46 -13.98 -27.64
N ARG A 483 -22.52 -13.74 -28.96
CA ARG A 483 -22.85 -12.42 -29.52
C ARG A 483 -23.67 -12.56 -30.79
N ARG A 484 -24.81 -11.86 -30.88
CA ARG A 484 -25.58 -11.76 -32.12
C ARG A 484 -24.88 -10.88 -33.14
N VAL A 485 -25.16 -11.15 -34.42
CA VAL A 485 -24.64 -10.44 -35.60
C VAL A 485 -24.97 -8.93 -35.61
N SER A 486 -25.95 -8.46 -34.83
CA SER A 486 -26.47 -7.08 -34.88
C SER A 486 -25.75 -6.05 -34.00
N SER A 487 -24.74 -6.45 -33.22
CA SER A 487 -24.02 -5.53 -32.32
C SER A 487 -22.85 -4.82 -33.01
N LYS A 488 -22.49 -3.61 -32.54
CA LYS A 488 -21.32 -2.87 -33.04
C LYS A 488 -20.02 -3.69 -32.90
N PRO A 489 -19.02 -3.57 -33.79
CA PRO A 489 -17.70 -4.17 -33.59
C PRO A 489 -17.13 -3.87 -32.21
N LEU A 490 -16.53 -4.88 -31.58
CA LEU A 490 -15.59 -4.59 -30.48
C LEU A 490 -14.40 -3.84 -31.10
N LYS A 491 -13.88 -2.81 -30.44
CA LYS A 491 -12.64 -2.13 -30.86
C LYS A 491 -11.43 -2.79 -30.23
N THR A 492 -11.52 -3.06 -28.93
CA THR A 492 -10.40 -3.62 -28.17
C THR A 492 -10.85 -4.87 -27.44
N LEU A 493 -10.10 -5.94 -27.63
CA LEU A 493 -10.21 -7.16 -26.83
C LEU A 493 -8.88 -7.37 -26.11
N ARG A 494 -8.86 -7.18 -24.79
CA ARG A 494 -7.69 -7.39 -23.94
C ARG A 494 -7.84 -8.68 -23.15
N PHE A 495 -6.85 -9.54 -23.25
CA PHE A 495 -6.67 -10.73 -22.41
C PHE A 495 -5.39 -10.62 -21.61
N ALA A 496 -5.52 -10.57 -20.29
CA ALA A 496 -4.40 -10.47 -19.36
C ALA A 496 -4.30 -11.70 -18.46
N ASN A 497 -3.07 -12.14 -18.19
CA ASN A 497 -2.75 -13.22 -17.26
C ASN A 497 -3.60 -14.51 -17.39
N PRO A 498 -3.92 -14.97 -18.61
CA PRO A 498 -4.91 -16.01 -18.76
C PRO A 498 -4.34 -17.38 -18.35
N TYR A 499 -5.18 -18.26 -17.80
CA TYR A 499 -4.75 -19.62 -17.40
C TYR A 499 -4.41 -20.47 -18.63
N PRO A 500 -3.24 -21.13 -18.73
CA PRO A 500 -2.76 -21.72 -19.98
C PRO A 500 -3.73 -22.68 -20.69
N LYS A 501 -4.42 -23.56 -19.93
CA LYS A 501 -5.40 -24.49 -20.51
C LYS A 501 -6.65 -23.76 -21.04
N SER A 502 -7.15 -22.79 -20.29
CA SER A 502 -8.29 -21.96 -20.68
C SER A 502 -7.95 -21.10 -21.89
N VAL A 503 -6.72 -20.59 -21.99
CA VAL A 503 -6.23 -19.88 -23.19
C VAL A 503 -6.32 -20.77 -24.41
N ALA A 504 -5.78 -21.98 -24.33
CA ALA A 504 -5.75 -22.86 -25.48
C ALA A 504 -7.17 -23.20 -25.97
N ARG A 505 -8.09 -23.50 -25.03
CA ARG A 505 -9.49 -23.79 -25.35
C ARG A 505 -10.22 -22.56 -25.88
N TRP A 506 -9.99 -21.40 -25.28
CA TRP A 506 -10.56 -20.13 -25.74
C TRP A 506 -10.08 -19.76 -27.14
N LEU A 507 -8.77 -19.83 -27.41
CA LEU A 507 -8.21 -19.55 -28.74
C LEU A 507 -8.72 -20.55 -29.79
N ARG A 508 -8.89 -21.83 -29.45
CA ARG A 508 -9.49 -22.83 -30.36
C ARG A 508 -10.95 -22.48 -30.68
N SER A 509 -11.73 -22.14 -29.66
CA SER A 509 -13.13 -21.72 -29.82
C SER A 509 -13.23 -20.44 -30.66
N PHE A 510 -12.33 -19.50 -30.39
CA PHE A 510 -12.20 -18.25 -31.13
C PHE A 510 -11.87 -18.48 -32.61
N ILE A 511 -10.89 -19.34 -32.92
CA ILE A 511 -10.57 -19.73 -34.30
C ILE A 511 -11.81 -20.37 -34.96
N GLY A 512 -12.48 -21.30 -34.26
CA GLY A 512 -13.71 -21.92 -34.73
C GLY A 512 -14.74 -20.87 -35.13
N TRP A 513 -15.03 -19.90 -34.25
CA TRP A 513 -15.94 -18.80 -34.54
C TRP A 513 -15.52 -17.96 -35.73
N THR A 514 -14.25 -17.57 -35.84
CA THR A 514 -13.79 -16.76 -36.98
C THR A 514 -13.85 -17.52 -38.31
N SER A 515 -13.71 -18.85 -38.28
CA SER A 515 -13.74 -19.69 -39.48
C SER A 515 -15.16 -20.07 -39.93
N GLU A 516 -16.08 -20.29 -38.99
CA GLU A 516 -17.45 -20.70 -39.27
C GLU A 516 -18.40 -19.51 -39.40
N ALA A 517 -18.25 -18.50 -38.54
CA ALA A 517 -19.07 -17.29 -38.59
C ALA A 517 -18.36 -16.23 -39.44
N LYS A 518 -18.79 -16.09 -40.70
CA LYS A 518 -18.41 -14.98 -41.60
C LYS A 518 -18.72 -13.56 -41.06
N ASN A 519 -19.18 -13.44 -39.81
CA ASN A 519 -19.90 -12.28 -39.28
C ASN A 519 -19.43 -11.82 -37.90
N TRP A 520 -18.39 -12.39 -37.28
CA TRP A 520 -17.84 -11.73 -36.09
C TRP A 520 -17.07 -10.49 -36.54
N PRO A 521 -17.49 -9.28 -36.13
CA PRO A 521 -16.81 -8.08 -36.57
C PRO A 521 -15.41 -8.08 -35.96
N LEU A 522 -14.41 -8.17 -36.84
CA LEU A 522 -12.99 -8.01 -36.56
C LEU A 522 -12.80 -6.83 -35.59
N PHE A 523 -12.26 -7.11 -34.41
CA PHE A 523 -11.89 -6.04 -33.50
C PHE A 523 -10.59 -5.39 -33.96
N GLU A 524 -10.52 -4.06 -33.88
CA GLU A 524 -9.38 -3.28 -34.34
C GLU A 524 -8.09 -3.76 -33.65
N THR A 525 -8.13 -3.98 -32.34
CA THR A 525 -6.94 -4.29 -31.55
C THR A 525 -7.16 -5.46 -30.60
N PHE A 526 -6.34 -6.50 -30.74
CA PHE A 526 -6.17 -7.55 -29.72
C PHE A 526 -4.99 -7.20 -28.82
N ILE A 527 -5.17 -7.25 -27.50
CA ILE A 527 -4.07 -7.09 -26.55
C ILE A 527 -3.95 -8.38 -25.74
N PHE A 528 -2.82 -9.07 -25.87
CA PHE A 528 -2.52 -10.26 -25.08
C PHE A 528 -1.36 -9.99 -24.14
N GLU A 529 -1.61 -10.16 -22.84
CA GLU A 529 -0.63 -9.96 -21.76
C GLU A 529 -0.46 -11.25 -20.97
N CYS A 530 0.77 -11.74 -20.88
CA CYS A 530 1.10 -12.91 -20.07
C CYS A 530 2.18 -12.52 -19.05
N SER A 531 1.92 -12.77 -17.76
CA SER A 531 2.93 -12.58 -16.73
C SER A 531 4.09 -13.59 -16.91
N PRO A 532 5.36 -13.14 -16.85
CA PRO A 532 6.53 -14.02 -17.00
C PRO A 532 6.68 -15.07 -15.89
N THR A 533 6.05 -14.89 -14.73
CA THR A 533 6.30 -15.72 -13.54
C THR A 533 5.55 -17.06 -13.50
N LYS A 534 4.65 -17.35 -14.46
CA LYS A 534 3.77 -18.54 -14.40
C LYS A 534 4.13 -19.73 -15.30
N VAL A 535 5.23 -19.66 -16.08
CA VAL A 535 5.59 -20.74 -17.02
C VAL A 535 6.49 -21.84 -16.43
N LEU A 536 6.83 -21.78 -15.14
CA LEU A 536 7.72 -22.78 -14.53
C LEU A 536 7.01 -23.69 -13.51
N SER A 537 6.88 -24.96 -13.93
CA SER A 537 6.83 -26.20 -13.13
C SER A 537 5.46 -26.82 -12.76
N ARG A 538 5.01 -27.75 -13.61
CA ARG A 538 4.61 -29.10 -13.19
C ARG A 538 5.06 -30.10 -14.25
N LYS A 539 5.79 -31.15 -13.85
CA LYS A 539 6.25 -32.22 -14.75
C LYS A 539 5.02 -32.94 -15.33
N GLY A 540 4.72 -32.74 -16.61
CA GLY A 540 3.78 -33.59 -17.35
C GLY A 540 2.74 -32.89 -18.25
N GLU A 541 2.61 -31.56 -18.23
CA GLU A 541 1.63 -30.86 -19.06
C GLU A 541 2.30 -29.96 -20.12
N GLU A 542 1.65 -29.83 -21.28
CA GLU A 542 2.09 -29.16 -22.50
C GLU A 542 2.89 -27.88 -22.23
N ARG A 543 4.16 -27.85 -22.68
CA ARG A 543 5.03 -26.69 -22.57
C ARG A 543 4.67 -25.65 -23.63
N MET A 544 4.17 -24.48 -23.23
CA MET A 544 4.33 -23.28 -24.06
C MET A 544 5.82 -22.93 -24.10
N THR A 545 6.45 -23.05 -25.26
CA THR A 545 7.86 -22.72 -25.47
C THR A 545 8.02 -21.21 -25.57
N GLU A 546 8.60 -20.64 -24.49
CA GLU A 546 8.92 -19.22 -24.26
C GLU A 546 7.73 -18.33 -23.87
N ALA A 547 7.73 -17.83 -22.63
CA ALA A 547 6.90 -16.69 -22.24
C ALA A 547 7.73 -15.40 -22.37
N PRO A 548 7.54 -14.61 -23.43
CA PRO A 548 8.00 -13.23 -23.39
C PRO A 548 7.12 -12.48 -22.38
N SER A 549 7.75 -11.70 -21.49
CA SER A 549 7.08 -10.76 -20.58
C SER A 549 6.46 -9.57 -21.34
N SER A 550 5.95 -9.79 -22.54
CA SER A 550 5.59 -8.77 -23.50
C SER A 550 4.09 -8.72 -23.68
N THR A 551 3.50 -7.58 -23.37
CA THR A 551 2.23 -7.16 -23.97
C THR A 551 2.38 -7.24 -25.48
N LYS A 552 1.60 -8.10 -26.14
CA LYS A 552 1.54 -8.16 -27.60
C LYS A 552 0.24 -7.51 -28.06
N VAL A 553 0.37 -6.49 -28.90
CA VAL A 553 -0.74 -5.84 -29.60
C VAL A 553 -0.81 -6.47 -30.99
N ILE A 554 -1.97 -6.97 -31.39
CA ILE A 554 -2.17 -7.70 -32.65
C ILE A 554 -3.35 -7.06 -33.38
N GLU A 555 -3.11 -6.66 -34.61
CA GLU A 555 -4.13 -6.11 -35.50
C GLU A 555 -5.07 -7.22 -35.97
N SER A 556 -6.29 -6.81 -36.33
CA SER A 556 -7.40 -7.73 -36.60
C SER A 556 -7.12 -8.85 -37.61
N GLU A 557 -6.33 -8.54 -38.64
CA GLU A 557 -6.01 -9.43 -39.77
C GLU A 557 -5.02 -10.54 -39.41
N ASP A 558 -4.20 -10.31 -38.39
CA ASP A 558 -3.12 -11.21 -38.01
C ASP A 558 -3.51 -12.20 -36.90
N ILE A 559 -4.65 -11.99 -36.23
CA ILE A 559 -5.04 -12.75 -35.03
C ILE A 559 -5.15 -14.25 -35.34
N ALA A 560 -5.84 -14.64 -36.41
CA ALA A 560 -6.02 -16.06 -36.73
C ALA A 560 -4.70 -16.76 -37.09
N SER A 561 -3.75 -16.04 -37.70
CA SER A 561 -2.41 -16.54 -37.95
C SER A 561 -1.66 -16.74 -36.63
N TRP A 562 -1.67 -15.72 -35.77
CA TRP A 562 -1.02 -15.76 -34.48
C TRP A 562 -1.60 -16.80 -33.52
N CYS A 563 -2.93 -16.97 -33.46
CA CYS A 563 -3.56 -18.01 -32.65
C CYS A 563 -3.11 -19.40 -33.11
N ARG A 564 -3.00 -19.64 -34.43
CA ARG A 564 -2.49 -20.91 -34.98
C ARG A 564 -1.01 -21.12 -34.67
N GLU A 565 -0.21 -20.07 -34.70
CA GLU A 565 1.21 -20.12 -34.30
C GLU A 565 1.35 -20.54 -32.83
N ILE A 566 0.57 -19.94 -31.93
CA ILE A 566 0.59 -20.26 -30.50
C ILE A 566 0.04 -21.66 -30.20
N LEU A 567 -1.03 -22.07 -30.88
CA LEU A 567 -1.68 -23.35 -30.65
C LEU A 567 -0.98 -24.53 -31.33
N ASN A 568 -0.01 -24.30 -32.21
CA ASN A 568 0.75 -25.34 -32.89
C ASN A 568 2.11 -25.55 -32.20
N PRO A 569 2.20 -26.42 -31.19
CA PRO A 569 3.43 -26.66 -30.43
C PRO A 569 4.59 -27.21 -31.28
N TYR A 570 4.31 -27.71 -32.50
CA TYR A 570 5.32 -28.29 -33.39
C TYR A 570 5.95 -27.30 -34.37
N SER A 571 5.38 -26.10 -34.54
CA SER A 571 5.92 -25.11 -35.49
C SER A 571 7.30 -24.56 -35.10
N LYS A 572 7.56 -24.38 -33.79
CA LYS A 572 8.86 -23.92 -33.27
C LYS A 572 9.91 -25.02 -33.12
N MET A 573 9.52 -26.29 -33.02
CA MET A 573 10.50 -27.40 -32.91
C MET A 573 11.14 -27.78 -34.25
N ILE A 574 10.56 -27.39 -35.39
CA ILE A 574 11.05 -27.78 -36.72
C ILE A 574 12.09 -26.79 -37.28
N VAL A 575 12.20 -25.58 -36.71
CA VAL A 575 13.17 -24.56 -37.19
C VAL A 575 14.53 -24.63 -36.48
N ALA A 576 14.63 -25.35 -35.36
CA ALA A 576 15.88 -25.52 -34.62
C ALA A 576 16.31 -26.99 -34.55
N GLY A 577 16.90 -27.53 -35.62
CA GLY A 577 17.56 -28.83 -35.53
C GLY A 577 17.81 -29.56 -36.84
N SER A 578 18.75 -29.07 -37.65
CA SER A 578 19.44 -29.89 -38.65
C SER A 578 20.72 -30.47 -38.06
N THR A 579 20.65 -31.71 -37.55
CA THR A 579 21.77 -32.68 -37.53
C THR A 579 21.21 -34.10 -37.38
N PRO A 580 21.67 -35.08 -38.18
CA PRO A 580 21.18 -36.45 -38.13
C PRO A 580 22.04 -37.32 -37.20
N GLY A 581 21.39 -38.26 -36.53
CA GLY A 581 22.04 -39.46 -35.99
C GLY A 581 21.98 -39.56 -34.47
N LEU A 582 21.03 -40.37 -33.98
CA LEU A 582 21.27 -41.33 -32.90
C LEU A 582 20.06 -42.26 -32.76
N HIS A 583 20.35 -43.55 -32.74
CA HIS A 583 19.43 -44.65 -32.54
C HIS A 583 18.60 -44.47 -31.27
N ALA A 584 17.28 -44.57 -31.39
CA ALA A 584 16.38 -44.76 -30.26
C ALA A 584 15.66 -46.11 -30.38
N SER A 585 15.84 -46.90 -29.33
CA SER A 585 15.23 -48.19 -29.06
C SER A 585 13.70 -48.14 -29.11
N SER A 586 13.14 -49.18 -29.70
CA SER A 586 11.77 -49.65 -29.57
C SER A 586 11.29 -49.59 -28.12
N ALA A 587 10.15 -48.92 -27.87
CA ALA A 587 9.05 -49.37 -27.00
C ALA A 587 8.18 -48.21 -26.45
N THR A 588 7.63 -47.31 -27.29
CA THR A 588 6.49 -46.46 -26.87
C THR A 588 5.72 -45.90 -28.08
N ALA A 589 5.10 -46.77 -28.89
CA ALA A 589 4.32 -46.32 -30.07
C ALA A 589 3.03 -47.13 -30.29
N ARG A 590 2.29 -47.47 -29.23
CA ARG A 590 1.05 -48.26 -29.40
C ARG A 590 -0.11 -47.96 -28.45
N TYR A 591 -0.20 -46.72 -27.97
CA TYR A 591 -1.43 -46.18 -27.38
C TYR A 591 -1.54 -44.74 -27.88
N LEU A 592 -2.75 -44.28 -28.20
CA LEU A 592 -3.11 -43.05 -28.94
C LEU A 592 -3.33 -43.24 -30.45
N ARG A 593 -4.22 -44.18 -30.79
CA ARG A 593 -5.34 -43.89 -31.71
C ARG A 593 -6.62 -44.20 -30.92
N GLU A 594 -7.63 -43.36 -31.09
CA GLU A 594 -8.91 -43.31 -30.35
C GLU A 594 -8.86 -42.47 -29.06
N GLU A 595 -8.93 -41.15 -29.25
CA GLU A 595 -10.03 -40.30 -28.76
C GLU A 595 -9.99 -38.93 -29.47
#